data_AF-A0A3D5RZU8-F1
#
_entry.id   AF-A0A3D5RZU8-F1
#
_cell.length_a   1.000
_cell.length_b   1.000
_cell.length_c   1.000
_cell.angle_alpha   90.00
_cell.angle_beta   90.00
_cell.angle_gamma   90.00
#
_symmetry.space_group_name_H-M   'P 1'
#
loop_
_entity.id
_entity.type
_entity.pdbx_description
1 polymer ?
#
loop_
_entity_poly.entity_id
_entity_poly.type
_entity_poly.pdbx_seq_one_letter_code
_entity_poly.pdbx_strand_id
1 'polypeptide(L)'
;MTESIINALVHLFAIIESVKEDHDVVDSGELVVKPYLSRLFNQEVTSEYLKLFYDYLSFYQESNAPSGDEEEQLGIDSTSILQVAKICNQLNKELLARERIIVFLQLLELINTDEKVIDREAEFISLVAMHFN
;
A
#
# COMPACT_ATOMS: atom_id res chain seq x y z
N MET A 1 -1.59 -11.33 -14.62
CA MET A 1 -2.32 -10.44 -13.69
C MET A 1 -3.29 -9.58 -14.49
N THR A 2 -4.51 -9.37 -13.98
CA THR A 2 -5.54 -8.51 -14.58
C THR A 2 -5.31 -7.05 -14.19
N GLU A 3 -5.88 -6.10 -14.94
CA GLU A 3 -5.88 -4.67 -14.57
C GLU A 3 -6.50 -4.42 -13.18
N SER A 4 -7.52 -5.21 -12.81
CA SER A 4 -8.16 -5.13 -11.50
C SER A 4 -7.22 -5.49 -10.34
N ILE A 5 -6.35 -6.50 -10.52
CA ILE A 5 -5.32 -6.87 -9.53
C ILE A 5 -4.36 -5.72 -9.32
N ILE A 6 -3.85 -5.13 -10.39
CA ILE A 6 -2.83 -4.09 -10.31
C ILE A 6 -3.39 -2.84 -9.65
N ASN A 7 -4.61 -2.47 -10.00
CA ASN A 7 -5.30 -1.38 -9.33
C ASN A 7 -5.46 -1.66 -7.82
N ALA A 8 -5.86 -2.88 -7.46
CA ALA A 8 -5.98 -3.27 -6.05
C ALA A 8 -4.62 -3.25 -5.31
N LEU A 9 -3.52 -3.62 -5.97
CA LEU A 9 -2.16 -3.52 -5.43
C LEU A 9 -1.73 -2.07 -5.24
N VAL A 10 -1.99 -1.22 -6.22
CA VAL A 10 -1.68 0.21 -6.17
C VAL A 10 -2.44 0.89 -5.02
N HIS A 11 -3.71 0.54 -4.82
CA HIS A 11 -4.47 0.92 -3.62
C HIS A 11 -3.80 0.45 -2.33
N LEU A 12 -3.37 -0.82 -2.27
CA LEU A 12 -2.74 -1.38 -1.08
C LEU A 12 -1.44 -0.64 -0.74
N PHE A 13 -0.60 -0.35 -1.73
CA PHE A 13 0.62 0.45 -1.55
C PHE A 13 0.30 1.86 -1.04
N ALA A 14 -0.70 2.51 -1.64
CA ALA A 14 -1.10 3.87 -1.24
C ALA A 14 -1.61 3.92 0.20
N ILE A 15 -2.41 2.93 0.64
CA ILE A 15 -2.88 2.89 2.04
C ILE A 15 -1.70 2.74 3.00
N ILE A 16 -0.74 1.85 2.72
CA ILE A 16 0.46 1.69 3.57
C ILE A 16 1.22 3.00 3.66
N GLU A 17 1.53 3.58 2.51
CA GLU A 17 2.33 4.80 2.46
C GLU A 17 1.61 5.96 3.15
N SER A 18 0.28 6.00 3.13
CA SER A 18 -0.53 7.02 3.80
C SER A 18 -0.50 6.97 5.33
N VAL A 19 -0.03 5.85 5.91
CA VAL A 19 0.03 5.64 7.36
C VAL A 19 1.39 6.04 7.94
N LYS A 20 2.42 6.23 7.11
CA LYS A 20 3.73 6.73 7.54
C LYS A 20 3.62 8.13 8.14
N GLU A 21 4.47 8.44 9.11
CA GLU A 21 4.51 9.78 9.72
C GLU A 21 5.37 10.76 8.90
N ASP A 22 6.45 10.28 8.27
CA ASP A 22 7.46 11.09 7.58
C ASP A 22 7.35 10.98 6.03
N HIS A 23 6.25 11.48 5.45
CA HIS A 23 6.01 11.38 3.99
C HIS A 23 6.99 12.18 3.10
N ASP A 24 7.58 13.26 3.63
CA ASP A 24 8.39 14.20 2.83
C ASP A 24 9.89 13.81 2.76
N VAL A 25 10.31 12.77 3.48
CA VAL A 25 11.73 12.42 3.60
C VAL A 25 12.19 11.46 2.49
N VAL A 26 11.34 10.50 2.10
CA VAL A 26 11.68 9.47 1.13
C VAL A 26 10.50 9.20 0.18
N ASP A 27 10.72 9.33 -1.12
CA ASP A 27 9.71 8.99 -2.14
C ASP A 27 9.69 7.47 -2.39
N SER A 28 8.92 6.77 -1.57
CA SER A 28 8.75 5.31 -1.70
C SER A 28 8.08 4.91 -3.02
N GLY A 29 7.35 5.83 -3.66
CA GLY A 29 6.77 5.63 -4.98
C GLY A 29 7.84 5.42 -6.05
N GLU A 30 8.84 6.29 -6.09
CA GLU A 30 9.96 6.20 -7.02
C GLU A 30 10.95 5.08 -6.67
N LEU A 31 11.19 4.82 -5.39
CA LEU A 31 12.17 3.82 -4.94
C LEU A 31 11.67 2.38 -4.97
N VAL A 32 10.37 2.15 -4.77
CA VAL A 32 9.81 0.80 -4.57
C VAL A 32 8.69 0.51 -5.57
N VAL A 33 7.66 1.36 -5.60
CA VAL A 33 6.45 1.11 -6.41
C VAL A 33 6.78 1.10 -7.90
N LYS A 34 7.55 2.08 -8.38
CA LYS A 34 7.94 2.18 -9.79
C LYS A 34 8.83 1.02 -10.25
N PRO A 35 9.91 0.62 -9.54
CA PRO A 35 10.66 -0.58 -9.88
C PRO A 35 9.79 -1.83 -9.93
N TYR A 36 8.87 -2.00 -8.99
CA TYR A 36 7.93 -3.13 -9.00
C TYR A 36 7.06 -3.13 -10.27
N LEU A 37 6.39 -2.02 -10.57
CA LEU A 37 5.53 -1.88 -11.74
C LEU A 37 6.30 -2.06 -13.06
N SER A 38 7.54 -1.56 -13.13
CA SER A 38 8.40 -1.67 -14.32
C SER A 38 8.83 -3.11 -14.64
N ARG A 39 8.79 -4.02 -13.66
CA ARG A 39 9.02 -5.46 -13.89
C ARG A 39 7.81 -6.15 -14.51
N LEU A 40 6.62 -5.56 -14.35
CA LEU A 40 5.36 -6.11 -14.84
C LEU A 40 4.95 -5.49 -16.17
N PHE A 41 5.29 -4.23 -16.41
CA PHE A 41 4.80 -3.43 -17.54
C PHE A 41 5.91 -2.69 -18.28
N ASN A 42 5.54 -2.15 -19.45
CA ASN A 42 6.38 -1.18 -20.15
C ASN A 42 6.37 0.19 -19.44
N GLN A 43 7.21 1.11 -19.90
CA GLN A 43 7.38 2.43 -19.28
C GLN A 43 6.12 3.29 -19.27
N GLU A 44 5.31 3.23 -20.32
CA GLU A 44 4.08 4.03 -20.46
C GLU A 44 3.05 3.61 -19.41
N VAL A 45 2.72 2.32 -19.37
CA VAL A 45 1.77 1.74 -18.42
C VAL A 45 2.30 1.86 -16.98
N THR A 46 3.61 1.70 -16.76
CA THR A 46 4.23 1.93 -15.44
C THR A 46 3.97 3.35 -14.94
N SER A 47 4.08 4.35 -15.82
CA SER A 47 3.88 5.75 -15.46
C SER A 47 2.42 6.04 -15.12
N GLU A 48 1.48 5.41 -15.81
CA GLU A 48 0.03 5.53 -15.52
C GLU A 48 -0.32 4.99 -14.13
N TYR A 49 0.12 3.77 -13.80
CA TYR A 49 -0.14 3.18 -12.50
C TYR A 49 0.62 3.86 -11.37
N LEU A 50 1.83 4.39 -11.64
CA LEU A 50 2.55 5.19 -10.66
C LEU A 50 1.82 6.50 -10.37
N LYS A 51 1.27 7.15 -11.39
CA LYS A 51 0.43 8.34 -11.17
C LYS A 51 -0.81 7.99 -10.34
N LEU A 52 -1.47 6.88 -10.65
CA LEU A 52 -2.62 6.41 -9.90
C LEU A 52 -2.30 6.12 -8.42
N PHE A 53 -1.09 5.61 -8.14
CA PHE A 53 -0.59 5.45 -6.78
C PHE A 53 -0.54 6.80 -6.04
N TYR A 54 0.07 7.84 -6.63
CA TYR A 54 0.12 9.15 -5.99
C TYR A 54 -1.28 9.77 -5.82
N ASP A 55 -2.17 9.60 -6.79
CA ASP A 55 -3.55 10.09 -6.69
C ASP A 55 -4.27 9.43 -5.49
N TYR A 56 -4.12 8.12 -5.29
CA TYR A 56 -4.67 7.45 -4.11
C TYR A 56 -3.97 7.85 -2.81
N LEU A 57 -2.65 8.01 -2.82
CA LEU A 57 -1.89 8.43 -1.65
C LEU A 57 -2.39 9.78 -1.14
N SER A 58 -2.52 10.77 -2.05
CA SER A 58 -3.07 12.09 -1.71
C SER A 58 -4.49 11.97 -1.16
N PHE A 59 -5.35 11.15 -1.76
CA PHE A 59 -6.71 10.93 -1.27
C PHE A 59 -6.75 10.37 0.17
N TYR A 60 -5.88 9.40 0.48
CA TYR A 60 -5.81 8.81 1.83
C TYR A 60 -5.20 9.78 2.84
N GLN A 61 -4.18 10.54 2.47
CA GLN A 61 -3.58 11.58 3.32
C GLN A 61 -4.59 12.68 3.67
N GLU A 62 -5.39 13.13 2.71
CA GLU A 62 -6.48 14.10 2.96
C GLU A 62 -7.57 13.53 3.87
N SER A 63 -7.90 12.24 3.69
CA SER A 63 -8.92 11.56 4.51
C SER A 63 -8.46 11.30 5.95
N ASN A 64 -7.16 11.14 6.15
CA ASN A 64 -6.52 10.92 7.46
C ASN A 64 -6.03 12.22 8.11
N ALA A 65 -6.21 13.38 7.46
CA ALA A 65 -5.81 14.65 8.03
C ALA A 65 -6.63 14.92 9.30
N PRO A 66 -5.99 15.24 10.44
CA PRO A 66 -6.70 15.44 11.69
C PRO A 66 -7.68 16.60 11.55
N SER A 67 -8.98 16.26 11.53
CA SER A 67 -10.04 17.22 11.75
C SER A 67 -9.91 17.65 13.21
N GLY A 68 -9.52 18.90 13.45
CA GLY A 68 -9.15 19.38 14.79
C GLY A 68 -10.11 18.88 15.87
N ASP A 69 -9.55 18.16 16.85
CA ASP A 69 -10.02 17.89 18.22
C ASP A 69 -9.88 16.42 18.70
N GLU A 70 -9.37 15.48 17.91
CA GLU A 70 -9.18 14.09 18.38
C GLU A 70 -7.70 13.64 18.34
N GLU A 71 -7.01 13.78 19.47
CA GLU A 71 -5.69 13.22 19.81
C GLU A 71 -5.66 11.66 19.86
N GLU A 72 -6.62 10.96 19.24
CA GLU A 72 -6.86 9.53 19.53
C GLU A 72 -6.87 8.63 18.29
N GLN A 73 -6.02 8.90 17.29
CA GLN A 73 -5.66 7.87 16.33
C GLN A 73 -4.36 7.23 16.80
N LEU A 74 -4.43 6.11 17.52
CA LEU A 74 -3.26 5.28 17.86
C LEU A 74 -3.26 3.96 17.07
N GLY A 75 -4.18 3.77 16.13
CA GLY A 75 -4.29 2.56 15.31
C GLY A 75 -4.75 2.84 13.89
N ILE A 76 -4.73 1.80 13.05
CA ILE A 76 -5.33 1.85 11.72
C ILE A 76 -6.85 1.97 11.87
N ASP A 77 -7.46 3.00 11.26
CA ASP A 77 -8.91 3.18 11.34
C ASP A 77 -9.67 1.97 10.78
N SER A 78 -10.84 1.67 11.36
CA SER A 78 -11.67 0.50 11.01
C SER A 78 -12.01 0.44 9.51
N THR A 79 -12.14 1.60 8.85
CA THR A 79 -12.39 1.71 7.41
C THR A 79 -11.21 1.17 6.59
N SER A 80 -9.99 1.54 6.96
CA SER A 80 -8.76 1.10 6.30
C SER A 80 -8.54 -0.40 6.48
N ILE A 81 -8.77 -0.93 7.69
CA ILE A 81 -8.74 -2.38 7.95
C ILE A 81 -9.68 -3.15 7.01
N LEU A 82 -10.94 -2.69 6.88
CA LEU A 82 -11.92 -3.33 6.01
C LEU A 82 -11.53 -3.25 4.53
N GLN A 83 -10.94 -2.14 4.08
CA GLN A 83 -10.45 -1.99 2.70
C GLN A 83 -9.30 -2.96 2.41
N VAL A 84 -8.31 -3.05 3.31
CA VAL A 84 -7.18 -3.97 3.19
C VAL A 84 -7.65 -5.41 3.13
N ALA A 85 -8.56 -5.82 4.02
CA ALA A 85 -9.11 -7.16 4.02
C ALA A 85 -9.86 -7.49 2.71
N LYS A 86 -10.60 -6.53 2.14
CA LYS A 86 -11.27 -6.70 0.84
C LYS A 86 -10.27 -6.86 -0.30
N ILE A 87 -9.26 -5.99 -0.36
CA ILE A 87 -8.20 -6.05 -1.36
C ILE A 87 -7.47 -7.39 -1.27
N CYS A 88 -7.04 -7.81 -0.07
CA CYS A 88 -6.36 -9.08 0.13
C CYS A 88 -7.21 -10.27 -0.32
N ASN A 89 -8.50 -10.27 -0.01
CA ASN A 89 -9.42 -11.32 -0.48
C ASN A 89 -9.57 -11.35 -2.01
N GLN A 90 -9.55 -10.19 -2.67
CA GLN A 90 -9.55 -10.12 -4.13
C GLN A 90 -8.24 -10.69 -4.70
N LEU A 91 -7.10 -10.24 -4.16
CA LEU A 91 -5.78 -10.71 -4.57
C LEU A 91 -5.64 -12.23 -4.40
N ASN A 92 -6.15 -12.83 -3.33
CA ASN A 92 -6.10 -14.27 -3.14
C ASN A 92 -6.85 -15.09 -4.20
N LYS A 93 -7.93 -14.52 -4.75
CA LYS A 93 -8.72 -15.20 -5.78
C LYS A 93 -8.06 -15.15 -7.15
N GLU A 94 -7.26 -14.12 -7.41
CA GLU A 94 -6.70 -13.86 -8.73
C GLU A 94 -5.19 -14.13 -8.84
N LEU A 95 -4.44 -14.10 -7.73
CA LEU A 95 -3.01 -14.37 -7.68
C LEU A 95 -2.71 -15.80 -7.25
N LEU A 96 -1.69 -16.40 -7.89
CA LEU A 96 -1.09 -17.64 -7.44
C LEU A 96 -0.27 -17.41 -6.16
N ALA A 97 -0.07 -18.46 -5.35
CA ALA A 97 0.69 -18.37 -4.10
C ALA A 97 2.08 -17.74 -4.27
N ARG A 98 2.78 -18.05 -5.36
CA ARG A 98 4.10 -17.45 -5.66
C ARG A 98 4.00 -15.93 -5.90
N GLU A 99 2.97 -15.48 -6.59
CA GLU A 99 2.76 -14.05 -6.88
C GLU A 99 2.39 -13.31 -5.58
N ARG A 100 1.59 -13.93 -4.71
CA ARG A 100 1.27 -13.37 -3.38
C ARG A 100 2.52 -13.14 -2.53
N ILE A 101 3.45 -14.09 -2.53
CA ILE A 101 4.73 -13.94 -1.81
C ILE A 101 5.53 -12.75 -2.36
N ILE A 102 5.58 -12.58 -3.68
CA ILE A 102 6.28 -11.45 -4.31
C ILE A 102 5.62 -10.12 -3.90
N VAL A 103 4.29 -10.04 -3.93
CA VAL A 103 3.55 -8.86 -3.48
C VAL A 103 3.87 -8.57 -2.01
N PHE A 104 3.82 -9.59 -1.15
CA PHE A 104 4.09 -9.41 0.28
C PHE A 104 5.51 -8.90 0.54
N LEU A 105 6.51 -9.42 -0.17
CA LEU A 105 7.88 -8.91 -0.11
C LEU A 105 7.97 -7.44 -0.55
N GLN A 106 7.21 -7.06 -1.58
CA GLN A 106 7.17 -5.67 -2.04
C GLN A 106 6.56 -4.72 -1.00
N LEU A 107 5.53 -5.17 -0.27
CA LEU A 107 4.93 -4.40 0.82
C LEU A 107 5.92 -4.22 1.98
N LEU A 108 6.70 -5.25 2.29
CA LEU A 108 7.77 -5.15 3.30
C LEU A 108 8.88 -4.19 2.89
N GLU A 109 9.29 -4.22 1.61
CA GLU A 109 10.26 -3.26 1.05
C GLU A 109 9.73 -1.83 1.14
N LEU A 110 8.44 -1.62 0.83
CA LEU A 110 7.79 -0.33 0.91
C LEU A 110 7.81 0.24 2.33
N ILE A 111 7.46 -0.58 3.33
CA ILE A 111 7.44 -0.13 4.73
C ILE A 111 8.85 0.19 5.22
N ASN A 112 9.83 -0.65 4.89
CA ASN A 112 11.19 -0.45 5.35
C ASN A 112 11.97 0.59 4.51
N THR A 113 11.30 1.42 3.71
CA THR A 113 11.95 2.34 2.76
C THR A 113 12.66 3.51 3.47
N ASP A 114 12.16 3.96 4.60
CA ASP A 114 12.72 5.04 5.43
C ASP A 114 13.51 4.52 6.65
N GLU A 115 13.78 3.21 6.70
CA GLU A 115 14.44 2.50 7.80
C GLU A 115 13.75 2.67 9.18
N LYS A 116 12.50 3.14 9.21
CA LYS A 116 11.70 3.27 10.44
C LYS A 116 10.40 2.51 10.23
N VAL A 117 10.04 1.66 11.18
CA VAL A 117 8.74 0.98 11.16
C VAL A 117 7.97 1.42 12.39
N ILE A 118 6.83 2.09 12.17
CA ILE A 118 5.93 2.50 13.26
C ILE A 118 4.91 1.41 13.57
N ASP A 119 4.27 1.49 14.74
CA ASP A 119 3.31 0.47 15.20
C ASP A 119 2.16 0.25 14.21
N ARG A 120 1.65 1.33 13.60
CA ARG A 120 0.58 1.24 12.61
C ARG A 120 0.99 0.49 11.34
N GLU A 121 2.23 0.62 10.88
CA GLU A 121 2.74 -0.14 9.74
C GLU A 121 2.90 -1.63 10.07
N ALA A 122 3.36 -1.92 11.28
CA ALA A 122 3.48 -3.29 11.77
C ALA A 122 2.11 -3.98 11.89
N GLU A 123 1.09 -3.27 12.40
CA GLU A 123 -0.30 -3.74 12.42
C GLU A 123 -0.82 -4.03 11.01
N PHE A 124 -0.48 -3.17 10.05
CA PHE A 124 -0.93 -3.32 8.66
C PHE A 124 -0.37 -4.59 8.03
N ILE A 125 0.94 -4.83 8.19
CA ILE A 125 1.58 -6.04 7.66
C ILE A 125 1.06 -7.29 8.33
N SER A 126 0.80 -7.23 9.63
CA SER A 126 0.16 -8.33 10.34
C SER A 126 -1.21 -8.66 9.72
N LEU A 127 -2.02 -7.64 9.42
CA LEU A 127 -3.32 -7.81 8.76
C LEU A 127 -3.18 -8.44 7.37
N VAL A 128 -2.26 -7.93 6.54
CA VAL A 128 -2.01 -8.50 5.20
C VAL A 128 -1.54 -9.95 5.32
N ALA A 129 -0.62 -10.25 6.24
CA ALA A 129 -0.10 -11.60 6.46
C ALA A 129 -1.19 -12.58 6.92
N MET A 130 -2.13 -12.14 7.76
CA MET A 130 -3.28 -12.97 8.16
C MET A 130 -4.22 -13.27 6.98
N HIS A 131 -4.35 -12.34 6.04
CA HIS A 131 -5.28 -12.48 4.93
C HIS A 131 -4.68 -13.14 3.69
N PHE A 132 -3.38 -13.05 3.42
CA PHE A 132 -2.73 -13.71 2.28
C PHE A 132 -2.57 -15.24 2.50
N ASN A 133 -3.61 -16.01 2.16
CA ASN A 133 -3.61 -17.48 2.20
C ASN A 133 -3.67 -18.09 0.80
#